data_AF-A0A3R6VHG0-F1
#
_entry.id   AF-A0A3R6VHG0-F1
#
_cell.length_a   1.000
_cell.length_b   1.000
_cell.length_c   1.000
_cell.angle_alpha   90.00
_cell.angle_beta   90.00
_cell.angle_gamma   90.00
#
_symmetry.space_group_name_H-M   'P 1'
#
loop_
_entity.id
_entity.type
_entity.pdbx_description
1 polymer ?
#
loop_
_entity_poly.entity_id
_entity_poly.type
_entity_poly.pdbx_seq_one_letter_code
_entity_poly.pdbx_strand_id
1 'polypeptide(L)'
;MASGMRTKENTPSIEEAADAAGQVVAPQPTSLTAHVLINYRWVFVCFFLLPLSFFYDIWYYLRNKVIFYANSAPTKHTERVRQVQEQVLKWNKDGRKAPMCTARPGWQNISYRRGLYKKTLSNIKINMMDVLKVDTAAKDVNPDLFYAVPWSYGTLGFLTAVEIQIVPTKQYYHPVSSLDEACHVFESASKDTEANHFVEALMFTLNKGVVMTGSMVNQVDSTKVNAIGTWHKPWFFKHVEAKFDQRAADRVEYIPLRDYFHRHSRSIFWEIQDIIPFGNHVVFRYLLGWLVPPKVSLLKLTQSDAIKQLYDNHHFIQDMLVPMTRLKEALKVYPLWLCPFVLPSRPGMLQTNAAGDTLFVDIGAYGVPHVANFHPVHTTRRIEAFVRDNDGCAMIPRFECRVCNWAF
;
A
#
# COMPACT_ATOMS: atom_id res chain seq x y z
N MET A 1 19.64 -2.22 -51.83
CA MET A 1 19.33 -0.95 -51.14
C MET A 1 17.81 -0.81 -51.06
N ALA A 2 17.21 -1.18 -49.94
CA ALA A 2 15.79 -0.96 -49.69
C ALA A 2 15.68 -0.27 -48.32
N SER A 3 15.49 1.04 -48.36
CA SER A 3 15.29 1.90 -47.19
C SER A 3 13.82 1.83 -46.80
N GLY A 4 13.49 1.04 -45.78
CA GLY A 4 12.18 1.02 -45.16
C GLY A 4 12.04 2.17 -44.16
N MET A 5 11.35 3.23 -44.56
CA MET A 5 10.87 4.30 -43.68
C MET A 5 9.95 3.68 -42.61
N ARG A 6 10.40 3.63 -41.35
CA ARG A 6 9.51 3.45 -40.19
C ARG A 6 8.76 4.77 -39.99
N THR A 7 7.48 4.78 -40.33
CA THR A 7 6.55 5.81 -39.89
C THR A 7 6.53 5.84 -38.36
N LYS A 8 6.92 6.98 -37.78
CA LYS A 8 6.73 7.26 -36.35
C LYS A 8 5.24 7.15 -36.06
N GLU A 9 4.83 6.18 -35.24
CA GLU A 9 3.50 6.18 -34.64
C GLU A 9 3.36 7.47 -33.83
N ASN A 10 2.34 8.27 -34.16
CA ASN A 10 1.97 9.48 -33.44
C ASN A 10 1.75 9.12 -31.97
N THR A 11 2.70 9.49 -31.13
CA THR A 11 2.50 9.53 -29.68
C THR A 11 1.49 10.66 -29.43
N PRO A 12 0.35 10.40 -28.78
CA PRO A 12 -0.64 11.46 -28.54
C PRO A 12 0.00 12.59 -27.75
N SER A 13 -0.41 13.82 -28.07
CA SER A 13 0.09 15.04 -27.44
C SER A 13 -0.16 15.02 -25.92
N ILE A 14 0.64 15.78 -25.16
CA ILE A 14 0.52 15.88 -23.69
C ILE A 14 -0.91 16.29 -23.26
N GLU A 15 -1.62 17.04 -24.11
CA GLU A 15 -3.01 17.47 -23.90
C GLU A 15 -4.03 16.34 -24.12
N GLU A 16 -3.84 15.46 -25.11
CA GLU A 16 -4.75 14.32 -25.36
C GLU A 16 -4.62 13.21 -24.30
N ALA A 17 -3.46 13.08 -23.65
CA ALA A 17 -3.31 12.21 -22.49
C ALA A 17 -3.91 12.84 -21.20
N ALA A 18 -3.96 14.17 -21.14
CA ALA A 18 -4.57 14.93 -20.04
C ALA A 18 -6.11 14.90 -20.09
N ASP A 19 -6.69 14.72 -21.28
CA ASP A 19 -8.14 14.53 -21.49
C ASP A 19 -8.65 13.12 -21.11
N ALA A 20 -7.82 12.31 -20.44
CA ALA A 20 -8.24 11.11 -19.71
C ALA A 20 -9.15 11.41 -18.49
N ALA A 21 -9.67 12.63 -18.36
CA ALA A 21 -10.81 12.99 -17.52
C ALA A 21 -12.15 13.06 -18.31
N GLY A 22 -12.17 12.55 -19.55
CA GLY A 22 -13.35 12.49 -20.41
C GLY A 22 -14.41 11.49 -19.95
N GLN A 23 -15.62 12.01 -19.69
CA GLN A 23 -16.88 11.35 -19.32
C GLN A 23 -16.79 10.13 -18.39
N VAL A 24 -17.21 10.37 -17.14
CA VAL A 24 -17.48 9.37 -16.11
C VAL A 24 -18.51 8.34 -16.61
N VAL A 25 -18.03 7.21 -17.13
CA VAL A 25 -18.88 6.05 -17.39
C VAL A 25 -18.74 5.10 -16.21
N ALA A 26 -19.72 5.11 -15.30
CA ALA A 26 -19.79 4.09 -14.26
C ALA A 26 -19.86 2.70 -14.90
N PRO A 27 -19.20 1.66 -14.34
CA PRO A 27 -19.30 0.29 -14.83
C PRO A 27 -20.78 -0.08 -14.98
N GLN A 28 -21.24 -0.29 -16.21
CA GLN A 28 -22.63 -0.69 -16.43
C GLN A 28 -22.78 -2.14 -15.98
N PRO A 29 -23.61 -2.42 -14.96
CA PRO A 29 -23.72 -3.77 -14.44
C PRO A 29 -24.35 -4.67 -15.49
N THR A 30 -23.66 -5.75 -15.85
CA THR A 30 -24.09 -6.73 -16.84
C THR A 30 -25.29 -7.57 -16.37
N SER A 31 -25.69 -7.46 -15.09
CA SER A 31 -26.85 -8.12 -14.51
C SER A 31 -27.45 -7.32 -13.35
N LEU A 32 -28.74 -7.52 -13.06
CA LEU A 32 -29.42 -6.94 -11.89
C LEU A 32 -28.70 -7.31 -10.58
N THR A 33 -28.21 -8.54 -10.49
CA THR A 33 -27.45 -9.03 -9.33
C THR A 33 -26.14 -8.27 -9.16
N ALA A 34 -25.41 -8.00 -10.25
CA ALA A 34 -24.22 -7.15 -10.21
C ALA A 34 -24.58 -5.73 -9.80
N HIS A 35 -25.66 -5.14 -10.34
CA HIS A 35 -26.11 -3.80 -9.95
C HIS A 35 -26.39 -3.70 -8.45
N VAL A 36 -27.08 -4.69 -7.87
CA VAL A 36 -27.37 -4.74 -6.44
C VAL A 36 -26.09 -4.91 -5.63
N LEU A 37 -25.20 -5.82 -6.04
CA LEU A 37 -23.95 -6.09 -5.32
C LEU A 37 -22.95 -4.93 -5.38
N ILE A 38 -22.98 -4.08 -6.42
CA ILE A 38 -22.15 -2.88 -6.53
C ILE A 38 -22.77 -1.75 -5.70
N ASN A 39 -24.03 -1.38 -5.98
CA ASN A 39 -24.65 -0.16 -5.42
C ASN A 39 -25.12 -0.33 -3.96
N TYR A 40 -25.45 -1.56 -3.55
CA TYR A 40 -25.92 -1.88 -2.20
C TYR A 40 -24.92 -2.72 -1.41
N ARG A 41 -23.66 -2.80 -1.86
CA ARG A 41 -22.58 -3.48 -1.12
C ARG A 41 -22.46 -2.98 0.31
N TRP A 42 -22.61 -1.67 0.47
CA TRP A 42 -22.53 -0.99 1.76
C TRP A 42 -23.54 -1.57 2.77
N VAL A 43 -24.71 -2.07 2.34
CA VAL A 43 -25.72 -2.67 3.23
C VAL A 43 -25.13 -3.91 3.88
N PHE A 44 -24.64 -4.83 3.07
CA PHE A 44 -23.98 -6.03 3.57
C PHE A 44 -22.78 -5.69 4.48
N VAL A 45 -21.98 -4.72 4.05
CA VAL A 45 -20.78 -4.33 4.80
C VAL A 45 -21.13 -3.72 6.15
N CYS A 46 -22.08 -2.79 6.20
CA CYS A 46 -22.45 -2.09 7.43
C CYS A 46 -23.16 -2.99 8.44
N PHE A 47 -24.08 -3.84 7.98
CA PHE A 47 -24.92 -4.63 8.88
C PHE A 47 -24.35 -6.02 9.23
N PHE A 48 -23.44 -6.56 8.41
CA PHE A 48 -22.89 -7.90 8.64
C PHE A 48 -21.36 -7.89 8.78
N LEU A 49 -20.64 -7.31 7.81
CA LEU A 49 -19.20 -7.42 7.78
C LEU A 49 -18.48 -6.61 8.87
N LEU A 50 -18.93 -5.37 9.13
CA LEU A 50 -18.37 -4.50 10.16
C LEU A 50 -18.57 -5.11 11.56
N PRO A 51 -19.80 -5.53 11.98
CA PRO A 51 -19.99 -6.24 13.24
C PRO A 51 -19.16 -7.52 13.33
N LEU A 52 -19.15 -8.35 12.27
CA LEU A 52 -18.36 -9.59 12.26
C LEU A 52 -16.86 -9.32 12.43
N SER A 53 -16.34 -8.27 11.77
CA SER A 53 -14.95 -7.84 11.90
C SER A 53 -14.61 -7.42 13.33
N PHE A 54 -15.52 -6.69 13.98
CA PHE A 54 -15.37 -6.28 15.38
C PHE A 54 -15.33 -7.47 16.34
N PHE A 55 -16.27 -8.42 16.21
CA PHE A 55 -16.27 -9.63 17.05
C PHE A 55 -15.05 -10.52 16.77
N TYR A 56 -14.63 -10.62 15.51
CA TYR A 56 -13.41 -11.33 15.13
C TYR A 56 -12.17 -10.72 15.81
N ASP A 57 -12.08 -9.40 15.87
CA ASP A 57 -10.97 -8.70 16.53
C ASP A 57 -10.97 -8.91 18.04
N ILE A 58 -12.13 -8.88 18.69
CA ILE A 58 -12.24 -9.21 20.11
C ILE A 58 -11.77 -10.64 20.36
N TRP A 59 -12.28 -11.61 19.58
CA TRP A 59 -11.89 -13.01 19.71
C TRP A 59 -10.39 -13.19 19.47
N TYR A 60 -9.83 -12.57 18.43
CA TYR A 60 -8.42 -12.69 18.08
C TYR A 60 -7.52 -12.05 19.15
N TYR A 61 -7.91 -10.88 19.68
CA TYR A 61 -7.22 -10.23 20.79
C TYR A 61 -7.21 -11.11 22.04
N LEU A 62 -8.36 -11.65 22.44
CA LEU A 62 -8.48 -12.56 23.59
C LEU A 62 -7.65 -13.82 23.39
N ARG A 63 -7.75 -14.45 22.21
CA ARG A 63 -6.94 -15.62 21.84
C ARG A 63 -5.45 -15.33 21.95
N ASN A 64 -4.98 -14.22 21.39
CA ASN A 64 -3.56 -13.86 21.43
C ASN A 64 -3.10 -13.54 22.83
N LYS A 65 -3.93 -12.86 23.64
CA LYS A 65 -3.64 -12.61 25.05
C LYS A 65 -3.50 -13.93 25.80
N VAL A 66 -4.44 -14.87 25.64
CA VAL A 66 -4.34 -16.22 26.23
C VAL A 66 -3.08 -16.94 25.76
N ILE A 67 -2.77 -16.93 24.46
CA ILE A 67 -1.56 -17.56 23.91
C ILE A 67 -0.30 -16.95 24.51
N PHE A 68 -0.25 -15.62 24.65
CA PHE A 68 0.88 -14.90 25.23
C PHE A 68 1.05 -15.23 26.72
N TYR A 69 -0.03 -15.22 27.50
CA TYR A 69 0.01 -15.60 28.92
C TYR A 69 0.33 -17.09 29.13
N ALA A 70 -0.14 -17.97 28.24
CA ALA A 70 0.10 -19.41 28.31
C ALA A 70 1.45 -19.84 27.70
N ASN A 71 2.09 -19.00 26.89
CA ASN A 71 3.38 -19.28 26.26
C ASN A 71 4.33 -18.11 26.46
N SER A 72 5.10 -18.15 27.55
CA SER A 72 6.22 -17.24 27.78
C SER A 72 7.27 -17.39 26.68
N ALA A 73 7.46 -16.33 25.90
CA ALA A 73 8.25 -16.28 24.68
C ALA A 73 9.72 -16.72 24.77
N PRO A 74 10.49 -16.65 25.87
CA PRO A 74 11.90 -17.05 25.78
C PRO A 74 12.10 -18.57 25.65
N THR A 75 11.28 -19.38 26.33
CA THR A 75 11.61 -20.81 26.54
C THR A 75 11.23 -21.73 25.39
N LYS A 76 10.23 -21.36 24.57
CA LYS A 76 9.74 -22.20 23.45
C LYS A 76 10.31 -21.83 22.08
N HIS A 77 11.07 -20.74 21.98
CA HIS A 77 11.63 -20.33 20.68
C HIS A 77 12.63 -21.35 20.14
N THR A 78 13.59 -21.78 20.96
CA THR A 78 14.57 -22.81 20.58
C THR A 78 13.87 -24.07 20.08
N GLU A 79 12.78 -24.46 20.74
CA GLU A 79 11.96 -25.60 20.33
C GLU A 79 11.27 -25.36 18.98
N ARG A 80 10.68 -24.19 18.75
CA ARG A 80 10.05 -23.85 17.47
C ARG A 80 11.06 -23.75 16.32
N VAL A 81 12.25 -23.19 16.58
CA VAL A 81 13.35 -23.16 15.61
C VAL A 81 13.80 -24.58 15.30
N ARG A 82 13.97 -25.43 16.32
CA ARG A 82 14.31 -26.85 16.15
C ARG A 82 13.28 -27.57 15.28
N GLN A 83 11.99 -27.35 15.49
CA GLN A 83 10.94 -27.93 14.64
C GLN A 83 11.02 -27.46 13.18
N VAL A 84 11.39 -26.19 12.93
CA VAL A 84 11.63 -25.70 11.56
C VAL A 84 12.87 -26.39 10.96
N GLN A 85 13.96 -26.48 11.73
CA GLN A 85 15.20 -27.15 11.31
C GLN A 85 14.95 -28.63 10.99
N GLU A 86 14.20 -29.36 11.82
CA GLU A 86 13.84 -30.77 11.61
C GLU A 86 13.05 -30.95 10.31
N GLN A 87 12.10 -30.06 10.00
CA GLN A 87 11.38 -30.09 8.72
C GLN A 87 12.31 -29.89 7.52
N VAL A 88 13.26 -28.95 7.61
CA VAL A 88 14.25 -28.68 6.55
C VAL A 88 15.24 -29.83 6.39
N LEU A 89 15.73 -30.39 7.50
CA LEU A 89 16.64 -31.54 7.50
C LEU A 89 15.95 -32.78 6.93
N LYS A 90 14.67 -33.02 7.27
CA LYS A 90 13.88 -34.08 6.67
C LYS A 90 13.71 -33.89 5.17
N TRP A 91 13.35 -32.69 4.74
CA TRP A 91 13.25 -32.34 3.32
C TRP A 91 14.58 -32.59 2.56
N ASN A 92 15.71 -32.25 3.20
CA ASN A 92 17.04 -32.51 2.66
C ASN A 92 17.32 -34.03 2.55
N LYS A 93 17.00 -34.79 3.60
CA LYS A 93 17.15 -36.26 3.63
C LYS A 93 16.26 -36.96 2.59
N ASP A 94 15.08 -36.42 2.34
CA ASP A 94 14.13 -36.92 1.35
C ASP A 94 14.55 -36.60 -0.11
N GLY A 95 15.75 -36.05 -0.30
CA GLY A 95 16.37 -35.82 -1.60
C GLY A 95 15.93 -34.53 -2.29
N ARG A 96 15.37 -33.56 -1.55
CA ARG A 96 14.98 -32.23 -2.07
C ARG A 96 14.07 -32.27 -3.31
N LYS A 97 13.16 -33.24 -3.37
CA LYS A 97 12.31 -33.55 -4.55
C LYS A 97 11.54 -32.36 -5.13
N ALA A 98 11.21 -31.37 -4.30
CA ALA A 98 10.60 -30.11 -4.72
C ALA A 98 11.14 -28.96 -3.87
N PRO A 99 11.26 -27.73 -4.40
CA PRO A 99 11.62 -26.56 -3.60
C PRO A 99 10.75 -26.37 -2.35
N MET A 100 11.29 -25.73 -1.32
CA MET A 100 10.53 -25.41 -0.10
C MET A 100 9.72 -24.12 -0.26
N CYS A 101 8.62 -24.02 0.48
CA CYS A 101 7.91 -22.77 0.69
C CYS A 101 7.27 -22.74 2.08
N THR A 102 6.85 -21.57 2.55
CA THR A 102 6.18 -21.47 3.85
C THR A 102 4.81 -22.16 3.82
N ALA A 103 4.41 -22.83 4.90
CA ALA A 103 3.09 -23.48 5.02
C ALA A 103 1.97 -22.48 5.36
N ARG A 104 2.27 -21.17 5.36
CA ARG A 104 1.31 -20.11 5.64
C ARG A 104 0.11 -20.24 4.69
N PRO A 105 -1.13 -20.34 5.21
CA PRO A 105 -2.32 -20.43 4.37
C PRO A 105 -2.42 -19.27 3.38
N GLY A 106 -3.04 -19.50 2.23
CA GLY A 106 -3.21 -18.46 1.20
C GLY A 106 -3.88 -17.20 1.74
N TRP A 107 -4.89 -17.35 2.61
CA TRP A 107 -5.59 -16.28 3.32
C TRP A 107 -4.74 -15.50 4.34
N GLN A 108 -3.44 -15.78 4.44
CA GLN A 108 -2.54 -14.94 5.22
C GLN A 108 -1.36 -14.47 4.37
N ASN A 109 -1.23 -14.87 3.11
CA ASN A 109 -0.06 -14.56 2.28
C ASN A 109 -0.17 -13.19 1.59
N ILE A 110 0.98 -12.57 1.28
CA ILE A 110 1.09 -11.20 0.73
C ILE A 110 1.48 -11.23 -0.77
N SER A 111 1.75 -12.40 -1.37
CA SER A 111 2.25 -12.55 -2.76
C SER A 111 1.16 -12.75 -3.83
N TYR A 112 1.35 -12.13 -5.00
CA TYR A 112 0.52 -12.25 -6.23
C TYR A 112 0.42 -13.68 -6.80
N ARG A 113 1.45 -14.52 -6.58
CA ARG A 113 1.48 -15.85 -7.19
C ARG A 113 0.41 -16.73 -6.55
N ARG A 114 -0.56 -17.19 -7.36
CA ARG A 114 -1.53 -18.22 -6.99
C ARG A 114 -0.77 -19.29 -6.22
N GLY A 115 -1.18 -19.57 -4.98
CA GLY A 115 -0.53 -20.54 -4.09
C GLY A 115 -0.55 -21.99 -4.61
N LEU A 116 -0.77 -22.20 -5.91
CA LEU A 116 -0.58 -23.45 -6.63
C LEU A 116 0.80 -24.03 -6.36
N TYR A 117 1.82 -23.18 -6.21
CA TYR A 117 3.13 -23.65 -5.78
C TYR A 117 3.08 -24.33 -4.40
N LYS A 118 2.22 -23.91 -3.46
CA LYS A 118 2.06 -24.60 -2.16
C LYS A 118 1.41 -25.98 -2.30
N LYS A 119 0.79 -26.29 -3.44
CA LYS A 119 0.28 -27.65 -3.73
C LYS A 119 1.38 -28.59 -4.24
N THR A 120 2.43 -28.04 -4.84
CA THR A 120 3.50 -28.80 -5.48
C THR A 120 4.84 -28.74 -4.73
N LEU A 121 5.07 -27.67 -3.97
CA LEU A 121 6.25 -27.40 -3.17
C LEU A 121 6.10 -27.95 -1.75
N SER A 122 7.24 -28.17 -1.10
CA SER A 122 7.28 -28.67 0.27
C SER A 122 6.94 -27.55 1.26
N ASN A 123 5.83 -27.71 1.98
CA ASN A 123 5.34 -26.69 2.93
C ASN A 123 6.03 -26.81 4.29
N ILE A 124 6.82 -25.80 4.66
CA ILE A 124 7.49 -25.70 5.97
C ILE A 124 6.66 -24.83 6.91
N LYS A 125 6.18 -25.40 8.01
CA LYS A 125 5.42 -24.67 9.03
C LYS A 125 6.36 -23.81 9.86
N ILE A 126 6.20 -22.50 9.74
CA ILE A 126 6.95 -21.50 10.49
C ILE A 126 5.93 -20.71 11.32
N ASN A 127 5.87 -20.99 12.63
CA ASN A 127 4.96 -20.32 13.56
C ASN A 127 5.76 -19.51 14.59
N MET A 128 6.48 -18.51 14.10
CA MET A 128 7.34 -17.64 14.92
C MET A 128 6.64 -16.30 15.11
N MET A 129 5.73 -16.25 16.09
CA MET A 129 4.95 -15.05 16.43
C MET A 129 5.61 -14.18 17.51
N ASP A 130 6.65 -14.69 18.16
CA ASP A 130 7.28 -14.04 19.30
C ASP A 130 8.53 -13.28 18.88
N VAL A 131 8.67 -12.08 19.45
CA VAL A 131 9.81 -11.20 19.28
C VAL A 131 10.73 -11.38 20.46
N LEU A 132 11.87 -12.04 20.28
CA LEU A 132 12.76 -12.34 21.40
C LEU A 132 13.74 -11.23 21.75
N LYS A 133 14.35 -10.64 20.73
CA LYS A 133 15.40 -9.63 20.86
C LYS A 133 15.50 -8.84 19.56
N VAL A 134 15.69 -7.53 19.67
CA VAL A 134 16.10 -6.67 18.57
C VAL A 134 17.63 -6.60 18.64
N ASP A 135 18.34 -7.07 17.63
CA ASP A 135 19.79 -6.96 17.58
C ASP A 135 20.19 -5.77 16.71
N THR A 136 20.65 -4.69 17.35
CA THR A 136 21.12 -3.48 16.67
C THR A 136 22.51 -3.64 16.06
N ALA A 137 23.28 -4.66 16.46
CA ALA A 137 24.58 -5.00 15.90
C ALA A 137 24.49 -5.91 14.66
N ALA A 138 23.28 -6.34 14.26
CA ALA A 138 23.06 -7.28 13.17
C ALA A 138 23.60 -6.81 11.80
N LYS A 139 23.82 -5.50 11.61
CA LYS A 139 24.52 -4.94 10.44
C LYS A 139 25.92 -5.53 10.27
N ASP A 140 26.60 -5.82 11.38
CA ASP A 140 27.99 -6.30 11.39
C ASP A 140 28.09 -7.81 11.55
N VAL A 141 27.04 -8.47 12.06
CA VAL A 141 27.02 -9.93 12.33
C VAL A 141 26.57 -10.74 11.11
N ASN A 142 25.51 -10.32 10.41
CA ASN A 142 25.01 -10.99 9.19
C ASN A 142 24.58 -9.93 8.16
N PRO A 143 25.54 -9.19 7.57
CA PRO A 143 25.25 -8.07 6.67
C PRO A 143 24.44 -8.50 5.44
N ASP A 144 24.73 -9.68 4.89
CA ASP A 144 24.02 -10.26 3.75
C ASP A 144 22.53 -10.42 4.02
N LEU A 145 22.16 -11.00 5.18
CA LEU A 145 20.77 -11.16 5.58
C LEU A 145 20.14 -9.81 5.93
N PHE A 146 20.85 -8.94 6.65
CA PHE A 146 20.37 -7.62 7.01
C PHE A 146 19.95 -6.81 5.77
N TYR A 147 20.78 -6.84 4.72
CA TYR A 147 20.54 -6.13 3.47
C TYR A 147 19.56 -6.84 2.53
N ALA A 148 19.45 -8.17 2.61
CA ALA A 148 18.54 -8.94 1.76
C ALA A 148 17.09 -9.01 2.31
N VAL A 149 16.88 -8.77 3.60
CA VAL A 149 15.54 -8.81 4.24
C VAL A 149 14.57 -7.77 3.66
N PRO A 150 14.93 -6.48 3.50
CA PRO A 150 14.12 -5.53 2.75
C PRO A 150 13.82 -6.07 1.35
N TRP A 151 12.58 -5.90 0.88
CA TRP A 151 12.14 -6.37 -0.45
C TRP A 151 12.15 -7.89 -0.66
N SER A 152 12.43 -8.70 0.37
CA SER A 152 12.33 -10.16 0.28
C SER A 152 10.89 -10.69 0.24
N TYR A 153 9.88 -9.85 0.45
CA TYR A 153 8.47 -10.26 0.59
C TYR A 153 8.25 -11.39 1.61
N GLY A 154 9.08 -11.43 2.66
CA GLY A 154 9.02 -12.46 3.71
C GLY A 154 9.49 -13.84 3.26
N THR A 155 10.20 -13.95 2.14
CA THR A 155 10.77 -15.22 1.65
C THR A 155 11.98 -15.67 2.45
N LEU A 156 12.80 -14.72 2.93
CA LEU A 156 14.01 -15.00 3.71
C LEU A 156 13.73 -15.26 5.19
N GLY A 157 12.60 -14.77 5.71
CA GLY A 157 12.25 -14.93 7.12
C GLY A 157 11.13 -14.01 7.56
N PHE A 158 10.76 -14.13 8.83
CA PHE A 158 9.82 -13.22 9.48
C PHE A 158 10.59 -12.14 10.23
N LEU A 159 10.29 -10.89 9.93
CA LEU A 159 10.75 -9.78 10.73
C LEU A 159 9.92 -9.75 12.01
N THR A 160 10.53 -10.16 13.13
CA THR A 160 9.86 -10.21 14.43
C THR A 160 10.00 -8.88 15.16
N ALA A 161 11.15 -8.23 15.06
CA ALA A 161 11.44 -6.97 15.76
C ALA A 161 12.00 -5.91 14.80
N VAL A 162 11.63 -4.65 15.03
CA VAL A 162 12.26 -3.47 14.41
C VAL A 162 12.40 -2.38 15.46
N GLU A 163 13.52 -1.66 15.45
CA GLU A 163 13.67 -0.44 16.22
C GLU A 163 13.22 0.74 15.35
N ILE A 164 12.24 1.50 15.84
CA ILE A 164 11.71 2.69 15.17
C ILE A 164 11.81 3.84 16.17
N GLN A 165 12.44 4.95 15.78
CA GLN A 165 12.46 6.16 16.60
C GLN A 165 11.08 6.82 16.59
N ILE A 166 10.56 7.18 17.77
CA ILE A 166 9.22 7.74 17.95
C ILE A 166 9.31 9.15 18.52
N VAL A 167 9.03 10.16 17.69
CA VAL A 167 8.94 11.59 18.07
C VAL A 167 7.71 12.21 17.35
N PRO A 168 6.93 13.13 17.96
CA PRO A 168 5.79 13.77 17.30
C PRO A 168 6.18 14.51 16.01
N THR A 169 5.25 14.63 15.05
CA THR A 169 5.53 15.27 13.75
C THR A 169 4.67 16.51 13.52
N LYS A 170 5.32 17.62 13.18
CA LYS A 170 4.71 18.85 12.65
C LYS A 170 4.54 18.70 11.14
N GLN A 171 3.31 18.85 10.66
CA GLN A 171 2.93 18.67 9.26
C GLN A 171 2.58 20.01 8.61
N TYR A 172 3.03 20.20 7.38
CA TYR A 172 2.72 21.34 6.51
C TYR A 172 2.09 20.82 5.22
N TYR A 173 1.02 21.48 4.80
CA TYR A 173 0.28 21.17 3.57
C TYR A 173 0.52 22.26 2.53
N HIS A 174 1.05 21.87 1.37
CA HIS A 174 1.38 22.73 0.25
C HIS A 174 0.50 22.38 -0.95
N PRO A 175 -0.62 23.10 -1.16
CA PRO A 175 -1.46 22.93 -2.34
C PRO A 175 -0.71 23.28 -3.61
N VAL A 176 -0.91 22.47 -4.64
CA VAL A 176 -0.27 22.62 -5.96
C VAL A 176 -1.34 22.54 -7.04
N SER A 177 -1.35 23.53 -7.94
CA SER A 177 -2.42 23.76 -8.92
C SER A 177 -2.02 23.38 -10.34
N SER A 178 -0.82 22.85 -10.54
CA SER A 178 -0.34 22.35 -11.84
C SER A 178 0.63 21.18 -11.65
N LEU A 179 0.78 20.38 -12.71
CA LEU A 179 1.73 19.26 -12.74
C LEU A 179 3.18 19.73 -12.52
N ASP A 180 3.57 20.85 -13.12
CA ASP A 180 4.93 21.39 -13.01
C ASP A 180 5.23 21.89 -11.59
N GLU A 181 4.28 22.62 -11.00
CA GLU A 181 4.37 23.04 -9.60
C GLU A 181 4.42 21.83 -8.66
N ALA A 182 3.58 20.82 -8.88
CA ALA A 182 3.56 19.60 -8.08
C ALA A 182 4.90 18.87 -8.10
N CYS A 183 5.47 18.64 -9.29
CA CYS A 183 6.78 18.03 -9.45
C CYS A 183 7.88 18.85 -8.76
N HIS A 184 7.91 20.17 -8.98
CA HIS A 184 8.93 21.04 -8.43
C HIS A 184 8.89 21.09 -6.89
N VAL A 185 7.71 21.31 -6.30
CA VAL A 185 7.53 21.39 -4.84
C VAL A 185 7.85 20.04 -4.19
N PHE A 186 7.36 18.94 -4.78
CA PHE A 186 7.60 17.59 -4.26
C PHE A 186 9.08 17.19 -4.34
N GLU A 187 9.74 17.41 -5.47
CA GLU A 187 11.16 17.10 -5.64
C GLU A 187 12.03 17.95 -4.71
N SER A 188 11.75 19.26 -4.61
CA SER A 188 12.49 20.16 -3.72
C SER A 188 12.35 19.75 -2.26
N ALA A 189 11.13 19.45 -1.81
CA ALA A 189 10.88 18.97 -0.45
C ALA A 189 11.56 17.62 -0.17
N SER A 190 11.58 16.72 -1.16
CA SER A 190 12.19 15.39 -1.04
C SER A 190 13.71 15.42 -0.95
N LYS A 191 14.36 16.44 -1.54
CA LYS A 191 15.81 16.63 -1.47
C LYS A 191 16.26 17.30 -0.18
N ASP A 192 15.39 18.09 0.46
CA ASP A 192 15.66 18.75 1.73
C ASP A 192 15.36 17.81 2.92
N THR A 193 16.22 16.80 3.09
CA THR A 193 16.07 15.77 4.14
C THR A 193 16.35 16.30 5.55
N GLU A 194 17.00 17.45 5.67
CA GLU A 194 17.26 18.10 6.97
C GLU A 194 15.99 18.79 7.49
N ALA A 195 15.25 19.49 6.61
CA ALA A 195 13.99 20.11 6.98
C ALA A 195 12.82 19.12 7.01
N ASN A 196 12.81 18.13 6.11
CA ASN A 196 11.67 17.25 5.89
C ASN A 196 12.00 15.79 6.22
N HIS A 197 11.51 15.33 7.37
CA HIS A 197 11.60 13.93 7.79
C HIS A 197 10.57 13.05 7.07
N PHE A 198 9.46 13.65 6.64
CA PHE A 198 8.41 12.98 5.89
C PHE A 198 7.99 13.84 4.72
N VAL A 199 7.82 13.23 3.56
CA VAL A 199 7.28 13.88 2.37
C VAL A 199 6.32 12.91 1.70
N GLU A 200 5.16 13.41 1.28
CA GLU A 200 4.12 12.63 0.62
C GLU A 200 3.30 13.60 -0.24
N ALA A 201 2.76 13.18 -1.37
CA ALA A 201 1.77 13.99 -2.09
C ALA A 201 0.53 13.18 -2.44
N LEU A 202 -0.62 13.84 -2.40
CA LEU A 202 -1.87 13.33 -2.94
C LEU A 202 -2.28 14.22 -4.12
N MET A 203 -2.26 13.65 -5.32
CA MET A 203 -2.76 14.30 -6.52
C MET A 203 -4.18 13.82 -6.80
N PHE A 204 -5.16 14.70 -6.73
CA PHE A 204 -6.57 14.38 -6.98
C PHE A 204 -6.91 14.51 -8.47
N THR A 205 -6.33 15.50 -9.14
CA THR A 205 -6.38 15.70 -10.59
C THR A 205 -5.04 16.23 -11.07
N LEU A 206 -4.89 16.43 -12.39
CA LEU A 206 -3.71 17.07 -13.00
C LEU A 206 -3.36 18.42 -12.37
N ASN A 207 -4.37 19.19 -11.97
CA ASN A 207 -4.25 20.57 -11.50
C ASN A 207 -4.73 20.75 -10.06
N LYS A 208 -4.92 19.66 -9.32
CA LYS A 208 -5.36 19.71 -7.91
C LYS A 208 -4.61 18.65 -7.13
N GLY A 209 -3.60 19.06 -6.38
CA GLY A 209 -2.85 18.20 -5.48
C GLY A 209 -2.43 18.91 -4.21
N VAL A 210 -1.97 18.13 -3.23
CA VAL A 210 -1.38 18.64 -1.99
C VAL A 210 -0.10 17.87 -1.72
N VAL A 211 1.03 18.58 -1.70
CA VAL A 211 2.30 18.07 -1.19
C VAL A 211 2.34 18.30 0.32
N MET A 212 2.61 17.24 1.06
CA MET A 212 2.70 17.22 2.51
C MET A 212 4.16 17.06 2.90
N THR A 213 4.59 17.87 3.85
CA THR A 213 5.92 17.78 4.45
C THR A 213 5.79 17.69 5.96
N GLY A 214 6.61 16.87 6.59
CA GLY A 214 6.58 16.61 8.01
C GLY A 214 7.96 16.71 8.64
N SER A 215 8.07 17.40 9.76
CA SER A 215 9.27 17.43 10.58
C SER A 215 9.00 16.94 11.99
N MET A 216 9.88 16.09 12.52
CA MET A 216 9.75 15.64 13.91
C MET A 216 10.09 16.78 14.86
N VAL A 217 9.26 16.99 15.89
CA VAL A 217 9.36 18.10 16.84
C VAL A 217 9.13 17.62 18.27
N ASN A 218 9.87 18.22 19.20
CA ASN A 218 9.74 17.93 20.64
C ASN A 218 8.73 18.84 21.35
N GLN A 219 8.34 19.96 20.72
CA GLN A 219 7.37 20.92 21.25
C GLN A 219 6.26 21.15 20.23
N VAL A 220 5.03 21.27 20.73
CA VAL A 220 3.83 21.41 19.90
C VAL A 220 3.03 22.62 20.32
N ASP A 221 2.41 23.29 19.34
CA ASP A 221 1.35 24.26 19.61
C ASP A 221 0.05 23.49 19.85
N SER A 222 -0.42 23.46 21.09
CA SER A 222 -1.61 22.71 21.51
C SER A 222 -2.88 23.10 20.73
N THR A 223 -2.95 24.33 20.20
CA THR A 223 -4.11 24.79 19.42
C THR A 223 -4.17 24.18 18.03
N LYS A 224 -3.03 23.67 17.53
CA LYS A 224 -2.88 23.09 16.19
C LYS A 224 -2.70 21.57 16.21
N VAL A 225 -2.84 20.93 17.37
CA VAL A 225 -2.78 19.47 17.47
C VAL A 225 -4.03 18.85 16.86
N ASN A 226 -3.85 17.96 15.90
CA ASN A 226 -4.92 17.23 15.23
C ASN A 226 -4.71 15.72 15.34
N ALA A 227 -5.43 15.09 16.26
CA ALA A 227 -5.50 13.64 16.38
C ALA A 227 -6.38 13.03 15.26
N ILE A 228 -5.84 12.98 14.04
CA ILE A 228 -6.53 12.47 12.84
C ILE A 228 -6.98 11.01 12.99
N GLY A 229 -6.39 10.26 13.94
CA GLY A 229 -6.74 8.89 14.28
C GLY A 229 -8.04 8.75 15.07
N THR A 230 -8.79 9.83 15.33
CA THR A 230 -10.08 9.77 16.04
C THR A 230 -11.23 9.34 15.09
N TRP A 231 -12.10 8.41 15.48
CA TRP A 231 -13.03 7.73 14.56
C TRP A 231 -14.09 8.63 13.90
N HIS A 232 -14.45 9.72 14.55
CA HIS A 232 -15.42 10.67 14.00
C HIS A 232 -14.80 11.72 13.06
N LYS A 233 -13.47 11.76 12.92
CA LYS A 233 -12.74 12.67 12.03
C LYS A 233 -12.85 12.22 10.57
N PRO A 234 -12.72 13.14 9.60
CA PRO A 234 -12.69 12.78 8.19
C PRO A 234 -11.59 11.79 7.85
N TRP A 235 -11.82 10.99 6.80
CA TRP A 235 -10.76 10.18 6.21
C TRP A 235 -9.59 11.06 5.78
N PHE A 236 -8.37 10.57 5.97
CA PHE A 236 -7.17 11.39 5.81
C PHE A 236 -7.07 12.02 4.42
N PHE A 237 -7.29 11.27 3.34
CA PHE A 237 -7.22 11.82 1.99
C PHE A 237 -8.27 12.92 1.74
N LYS A 238 -9.47 12.84 2.34
CA LYS A 238 -10.48 13.92 2.29
C LYS A 238 -10.13 15.11 3.18
N HIS A 239 -9.48 14.87 4.31
CA HIS A 239 -8.92 15.94 5.15
C HIS A 239 -7.85 16.72 4.40
N VAL A 240 -6.93 16.01 3.74
CA VAL A 240 -5.87 16.60 2.89
C VAL A 240 -6.49 17.33 1.70
N GLU A 241 -7.47 16.74 1.02
CA GLU A 241 -8.18 17.40 -0.09
C GLU A 241 -8.76 18.74 0.35
N ALA A 242 -9.37 18.81 1.53
CA ALA A 242 -9.95 20.03 2.09
C ALA A 242 -8.89 21.09 2.48
N LYS A 243 -7.59 20.72 2.62
CA LYS A 243 -6.50 21.68 2.86
C LYS A 243 -6.16 22.50 1.63
N PHE A 244 -6.54 22.04 0.44
CA PHE A 244 -6.32 22.75 -0.82
C PHE A 244 -6.89 24.18 -0.78
N ASP A 245 -8.13 24.31 -0.30
CA ASP A 245 -8.89 25.57 -0.29
C ASP A 245 -8.66 26.43 0.98
N GLN A 246 -7.89 25.93 1.94
CA GLN A 246 -7.68 26.64 3.23
C GLN A 246 -6.61 27.72 3.13
N ARG A 247 -6.56 28.64 4.11
CA ARG A 247 -5.48 29.66 4.18
C ARG A 247 -4.18 29.03 4.66
N ALA A 248 -3.04 29.61 4.28
CA ALA A 248 -1.72 29.09 4.66
C ALA A 248 -1.53 28.89 6.17
N ALA A 249 -2.10 29.76 7.01
CA ALA A 249 -2.02 29.65 8.47
C ALA A 249 -2.70 28.38 9.04
N ASP A 250 -3.72 27.88 8.34
CA ASP A 250 -4.55 26.72 8.70
C ASP A 250 -4.04 25.41 8.05
N ARG A 251 -3.01 25.52 7.20
CA ARG A 251 -2.33 24.40 6.53
C ARG A 251 -1.14 23.86 7.33
N VAL A 252 -1.09 24.14 8.63
CA VAL A 252 -0.07 23.62 9.54
C VAL A 252 -0.75 22.93 10.70
N GLU A 253 -0.45 21.65 10.90
CA GLU A 253 -1.04 20.83 11.96
C GLU A 253 0.04 20.01 12.67
N TYR A 254 -0.15 19.72 13.95
CA TYR A 254 0.69 18.78 14.69
C TYR A 254 -0.05 17.45 14.81
N ILE A 255 0.52 16.40 14.24
CA ILE A 255 -0.13 15.08 14.21
C ILE A 255 0.64 14.13 15.13
N PRO A 256 -0.04 13.50 16.11
CA PRO A 256 0.57 12.45 16.91
C PRO A 256 1.17 11.36 16.00
N LEU A 257 2.39 10.91 16.28
CA LEU A 257 3.10 10.02 15.35
C LEU A 257 2.37 8.70 15.10
N ARG A 258 1.70 8.16 16.12
CA ARG A 258 0.85 6.97 15.96
C ARG A 258 -0.25 7.22 14.94
N ASP A 259 -0.92 8.35 15.01
CA ASP A 259 -1.97 8.74 14.07
C ASP A 259 -1.39 8.96 12.68
N TYR A 260 -0.19 9.56 12.59
CA TYR A 260 0.52 9.74 11.32
C TYR A 260 0.85 8.41 10.64
N PHE A 261 1.44 7.44 11.35
CA PHE A 261 1.72 6.12 10.79
C PHE A 261 0.46 5.34 10.41
N HIS A 262 -0.65 5.56 11.12
CA HIS A 262 -1.93 4.92 10.84
C HIS A 262 -2.90 5.76 10.00
N ARG A 263 -2.45 6.88 9.41
CA ARG A 263 -3.31 7.86 8.72
C ARG A 263 -4.19 7.26 7.63
N HIS A 264 -3.68 6.25 6.93
CA HIS A 264 -4.37 5.54 5.86
C HIS A 264 -5.13 4.29 6.31
N SER A 265 -4.99 3.88 7.58
CA SER A 265 -5.51 2.58 8.05
C SER A 265 -7.04 2.51 8.05
N ARG A 266 -7.73 3.53 8.57
CA ARG A 266 -9.20 3.52 8.66
C ARG A 266 -9.89 3.59 7.32
N SER A 267 -9.37 4.40 6.41
CA SER A 267 -9.97 4.57 5.10
C SER A 267 -9.49 3.55 4.07
N ILE A 268 -8.62 2.62 4.49
CA ILE A 268 -8.00 1.66 3.57
C ILE A 268 -7.38 2.45 2.41
N PHE A 269 -6.53 3.41 2.78
CA PHE A 269 -6.07 4.48 1.90
C PHE A 269 -7.26 5.35 1.40
N TRP A 270 -7.82 5.09 0.23
CA TRP A 270 -9.07 5.72 -0.26
C TRP A 270 -10.16 4.70 -0.65
N GLU A 271 -9.90 3.39 -0.56
CA GLU A 271 -10.77 2.31 -1.07
C GLU A 271 -12.11 2.23 -0.34
N ILE A 272 -12.17 2.71 0.91
CA ILE A 272 -13.41 2.61 1.68
C ILE A 272 -14.55 3.43 1.06
N GLN A 273 -14.25 4.47 0.27
CA GLN A 273 -15.27 5.27 -0.38
C GLN A 273 -16.01 4.48 -1.46
N ASP A 274 -15.35 3.51 -2.09
CA ASP A 274 -15.97 2.65 -3.12
C ASP A 274 -16.82 1.54 -2.48
N ILE A 275 -16.58 1.25 -1.20
CA ILE A 275 -17.34 0.26 -0.42
C ILE A 275 -18.52 0.92 0.31
N ILE A 276 -18.29 2.09 0.92
CA ILE A 276 -19.25 2.86 1.70
C ILE A 276 -19.16 4.33 1.25
N PRO A 277 -19.83 4.73 0.15
CA PRO A 277 -19.69 6.07 -0.43
C PRO A 277 -20.03 7.22 0.53
N PHE A 278 -21.02 7.02 1.39
CA PHE A 278 -21.42 7.99 2.41
C PHE A 278 -20.64 7.84 3.73
N GLY A 279 -19.61 6.98 3.79
CA GLY A 279 -18.90 6.65 5.01
C GLY A 279 -18.13 7.84 5.63
N ASN A 280 -17.81 8.87 4.83
CA ASN A 280 -17.21 10.10 5.35
C ASN A 280 -18.25 11.09 5.91
N HIS A 281 -19.55 10.82 5.75
CA HIS A 281 -20.61 11.69 6.28
C HIS A 281 -20.59 11.69 7.81
N VAL A 282 -20.80 12.87 8.42
CA VAL A 282 -20.68 13.07 9.87
C VAL A 282 -21.52 12.07 10.68
N VAL A 283 -22.77 11.81 10.27
CA VAL A 283 -23.66 10.86 10.95
C VAL A 283 -23.07 9.44 10.94
N PHE A 284 -22.54 8.98 9.80
CA PHE A 284 -21.92 7.66 9.72
C PHE A 284 -20.68 7.58 10.61
N ARG A 285 -19.80 8.60 10.57
CA ARG A 285 -18.55 8.58 11.34
C ARG A 285 -18.79 8.53 12.85
N TYR A 286 -19.85 9.17 13.35
CA TYR A 286 -20.24 9.09 14.76
C TYR A 286 -20.92 7.76 15.12
N LEU A 287 -21.81 7.23 14.27
CA LEU A 287 -22.57 6.01 14.58
C LEU A 287 -21.79 4.72 14.34
N LEU A 288 -21.09 4.62 13.21
CA LEU A 288 -20.44 3.40 12.71
C LEU A 288 -18.93 3.59 12.39
N GLY A 289 -18.40 4.81 12.44
CA GLY A 289 -16.99 5.08 12.12
C GLY A 289 -15.97 4.38 13.03
N TRP A 290 -16.38 3.98 14.23
CA TRP A 290 -15.55 3.22 15.17
C TRP A 290 -15.43 1.73 14.81
N LEU A 291 -16.33 1.20 13.96
CA LEU A 291 -16.26 -0.17 13.43
C LEU A 291 -15.33 -0.28 12.20
N VAL A 292 -14.98 0.85 11.60
CA VAL A 292 -14.14 0.94 10.40
C VAL A 292 -12.65 0.88 10.80
N PRO A 293 -11.79 0.17 10.04
CA PRO A 293 -12.05 -0.51 8.77
C PRO A 293 -12.58 -1.95 8.92
N PRO A 294 -13.36 -2.47 7.94
CA PRO A 294 -13.67 -3.89 7.89
C PRO A 294 -12.38 -4.73 7.74
N LYS A 295 -12.35 -5.93 8.31
CA LYS A 295 -11.24 -6.87 8.10
C LYS A 295 -11.20 -7.26 6.64
N VAL A 296 -10.13 -6.90 5.93
CA VAL A 296 -10.04 -7.18 4.48
C VAL A 296 -10.03 -8.68 4.19
N SER A 297 -9.51 -9.50 5.11
CA SER A 297 -9.62 -10.97 5.01
C SER A 297 -11.07 -11.46 4.97
N LEU A 298 -11.95 -10.88 5.81
CA LEU A 298 -13.39 -11.17 5.79
C LEU A 298 -14.08 -10.55 4.57
N LEU A 299 -13.72 -9.32 4.19
CA LEU A 299 -14.25 -8.67 2.98
C LEU A 299 -14.02 -9.57 1.75
N LYS A 300 -12.80 -10.07 1.58
CA LYS A 300 -12.41 -10.98 0.49
C LYS A 300 -13.14 -12.33 0.57
N LEU A 301 -13.33 -12.90 1.77
CA LEU A 301 -14.09 -14.13 1.95
C LEU A 301 -15.54 -14.01 1.48
N THR A 302 -16.14 -12.82 1.66
CA THR A 302 -17.52 -12.53 1.29
C THR A 302 -17.70 -12.05 -0.16
N GLN A 303 -16.62 -11.93 -0.95
CA GLN A 303 -16.69 -11.53 -2.35
C GLN A 303 -17.12 -12.71 -3.24
N SER A 304 -18.25 -12.54 -3.93
CA SER A 304 -18.67 -13.47 -4.99
C SER A 304 -17.78 -13.33 -6.23
N ASP A 305 -17.80 -14.33 -7.11
CA ASP A 305 -17.00 -14.31 -8.35
C ASP A 305 -17.42 -13.18 -9.30
N ALA A 306 -18.69 -12.76 -9.27
CA ALA A 306 -19.19 -11.60 -9.98
C ALA A 306 -18.55 -10.29 -9.48
N ILE A 307 -18.39 -10.14 -8.15
CA ILE A 307 -17.71 -8.96 -7.57
C ILE A 307 -16.22 -8.97 -7.94
N LYS A 308 -15.57 -10.13 -7.94
CA LYS A 308 -14.16 -10.24 -8.34
C LYS A 308 -13.94 -9.83 -9.79
N GLN A 309 -14.74 -10.36 -10.71
CA GLN A 309 -14.67 -9.97 -12.12
C GLN A 309 -14.93 -8.48 -12.32
N LEU A 310 -15.83 -7.88 -11.53
CA LEU A 310 -16.06 -6.45 -11.59
C LEU A 310 -14.84 -5.64 -11.17
N TYR A 311 -14.24 -5.98 -10.03
CA TYR A 311 -13.02 -5.35 -9.53
C TYR A 311 -11.86 -5.53 -10.51
N ASP A 312 -11.62 -6.74 -11.00
CA ASP A 312 -10.54 -7.02 -11.95
C ASP A 312 -10.68 -6.25 -13.27
N ASN A 313 -11.92 -5.91 -13.65
CA ASN A 313 -12.22 -5.25 -14.93
C ASN A 313 -12.29 -3.72 -14.85
N HIS A 314 -12.63 -3.17 -13.69
CA HIS A 314 -12.95 -1.74 -13.56
C HIS A 314 -12.17 -1.04 -12.45
N HIS A 315 -11.51 -1.78 -11.58
CA HIS A 315 -10.63 -1.23 -10.56
C HIS A 315 -9.19 -1.37 -11.03
N PHE A 316 -8.37 -0.38 -10.72
CA PHE A 316 -6.97 -0.34 -11.05
C PHE A 316 -6.19 -0.03 -9.77
N ILE A 317 -5.25 -0.89 -9.39
CA ILE A 317 -4.39 -0.71 -8.22
C ILE A 317 -2.97 -1.07 -8.61
N GLN A 318 -2.15 -0.07 -8.89
CA GLN A 318 -0.77 -0.27 -9.29
C GLN A 318 0.16 0.65 -8.51
N ASP A 319 1.17 0.05 -7.87
CA ASP A 319 2.33 0.75 -7.34
C ASP A 319 3.48 0.66 -8.32
N MET A 320 4.19 1.75 -8.52
CA MET A 320 5.38 1.78 -9.36
C MET A 320 6.44 2.67 -8.76
N LEU A 321 7.67 2.18 -8.77
CA LEU A 321 8.83 2.94 -8.35
C LEU A 321 9.53 3.47 -9.61
N VAL A 322 9.61 4.78 -9.77
CA VAL A 322 10.31 5.41 -10.91
C VAL A 322 11.36 6.41 -10.42
N PRO A 323 12.48 6.63 -11.14
CA PRO A 323 13.44 7.66 -10.77
C PRO A 323 12.75 9.03 -10.69
N MET A 324 13.13 9.87 -9.72
CA MET A 324 12.51 11.20 -9.53
C MET A 324 12.58 12.07 -10.80
N THR A 325 13.64 11.92 -11.59
CA THR A 325 13.83 12.61 -12.88
C THR A 325 12.76 12.28 -13.93
N ARG A 326 12.03 11.17 -13.76
CA ARG A 326 10.96 10.70 -14.65
C ARG A 326 9.56 10.92 -14.09
N LEU A 327 9.42 11.58 -12.93
CA LEU A 327 8.15 11.80 -12.25
C LEU A 327 7.10 12.41 -13.19
N LYS A 328 7.42 13.53 -13.86
CA LYS A 328 6.47 14.24 -14.73
C LYS A 328 5.89 13.36 -15.84
N GLU A 329 6.71 12.45 -16.39
CA GLU A 329 6.29 11.56 -17.47
C GLU A 329 5.37 10.42 -17.00
N ALA A 330 5.41 10.10 -15.70
CA ALA A 330 4.66 9.03 -15.07
C ALA A 330 3.26 9.47 -14.58
N LEU A 331 3.04 10.77 -14.33
CA LEU A 331 1.79 11.31 -13.79
C LEU A 331 0.71 11.49 -14.86
N LYS A 332 0.03 10.40 -15.23
CA LYS A 332 -0.96 10.37 -16.33
C LYS A 332 -2.36 9.90 -15.95
N VAL A 333 -2.52 9.25 -14.80
CA VAL A 333 -3.79 8.69 -14.32
C VAL A 333 -4.01 9.22 -12.92
N TYR A 334 -5.22 9.65 -12.55
CA TYR A 334 -5.52 10.22 -11.24
C TYR A 334 -6.70 9.47 -10.59
N PRO A 335 -6.81 9.43 -9.25
CA PRO A 335 -5.92 10.05 -8.27
C PRO A 335 -4.60 9.28 -8.08
N LEU A 336 -3.56 9.98 -7.59
CA LEU A 336 -2.23 9.41 -7.33
C LEU A 336 -1.75 9.71 -5.91
N TRP A 337 -1.08 8.73 -5.34
CA TRP A 337 -0.26 8.84 -4.17
C TRP A 337 1.21 8.87 -4.57
N LEU A 338 1.96 9.86 -4.09
CA LEU A 338 3.39 9.98 -4.34
C LEU A 338 4.15 9.92 -3.02
N CYS A 339 5.15 9.04 -2.94
CA CYS A 339 6.05 8.96 -1.78
C CYS A 339 7.49 8.88 -2.27
N PRO A 340 8.39 9.80 -1.87
CA PRO A 340 9.78 9.71 -2.25
C PRO A 340 10.44 8.55 -1.50
N PHE A 341 11.39 7.91 -2.18
CA PHE A 341 12.15 6.80 -1.64
C PHE A 341 13.60 6.93 -2.10
N VAL A 342 14.53 7.03 -1.16
CA VAL A 342 15.95 6.95 -1.47
C VAL A 342 16.34 5.47 -1.49
N LEU A 343 16.74 4.98 -2.66
CA LEU A 343 17.34 3.66 -2.80
C LEU A 343 18.85 3.79 -2.53
N PRO A 344 19.35 3.29 -1.39
CA PRO A 344 20.77 3.36 -1.10
C PRO A 344 21.56 2.43 -2.02
N SER A 345 22.76 2.85 -2.43
CA SER A 345 23.69 2.03 -3.23
C SER A 345 24.38 0.99 -2.35
N ARG A 346 23.61 0.00 -1.89
CA ARG A 346 24.05 -1.10 -1.02
C ARG A 346 23.60 -2.44 -1.60
N PRO A 347 24.23 -3.56 -1.19
CA PRO A 347 23.73 -4.89 -1.54
C PRO A 347 22.26 -5.05 -1.14
N GLY A 348 21.52 -5.91 -1.83
CA GLY A 348 20.10 -6.13 -1.54
C GLY A 348 19.34 -6.70 -2.74
N MET A 349 18.04 -6.94 -2.53
CA MET A 349 17.13 -7.49 -3.54
C MET A 349 16.79 -6.49 -4.65
N LEU A 350 16.70 -5.21 -4.31
CA LEU A 350 16.45 -4.11 -5.25
C LEU A 350 17.78 -3.41 -5.54
N GLN A 351 18.17 -3.35 -6.80
CA GLN A 351 19.43 -2.74 -7.25
C GLN A 351 19.17 -1.78 -8.40
N THR A 352 20.02 -0.76 -8.51
CA THR A 352 20.02 0.21 -9.60
C THR A 352 21.40 0.23 -10.25
N ASN A 353 21.44 0.61 -11.53
CA ASN A 353 22.70 0.79 -12.27
C ASN A 353 23.37 2.14 -11.95
N ALA A 354 22.71 3.01 -11.18
CA ALA A 354 23.24 4.32 -10.82
C ALA A 354 24.40 4.21 -9.82
N ALA A 355 25.41 5.07 -9.99
CA ALA A 355 26.50 5.21 -9.03
C ALA A 355 26.02 6.05 -7.82
N GLY A 356 25.70 5.38 -6.71
CA GLY A 356 25.31 6.03 -5.46
C GLY A 356 23.81 6.01 -5.17
N ASP A 357 23.45 6.64 -4.05
CA ASP A 357 22.07 6.69 -3.57
C ASP A 357 21.19 7.44 -4.58
N THR A 358 20.08 6.81 -4.98
CA THR A 358 19.21 7.34 -6.03
C THR A 358 17.85 7.67 -5.45
N LEU A 359 17.34 8.86 -5.75
CA LEU A 359 15.99 9.28 -5.36
C LEU A 359 14.97 8.75 -6.37
N PHE A 360 14.11 7.86 -5.90
CA PHE A 360 12.92 7.37 -6.58
C PHE A 360 11.66 8.00 -6.01
N VAL A 361 10.56 7.83 -6.72
CA VAL A 361 9.20 8.09 -6.26
C VAL A 361 8.37 6.83 -6.44
N ASP A 362 7.71 6.43 -5.37
CA ASP A 362 6.63 5.47 -5.40
C ASP A 362 5.34 6.19 -5.82
N ILE A 363 4.73 5.69 -6.88
CA ILE A 363 3.49 6.22 -7.47
C ILE A 363 2.42 5.14 -7.30
N GLY A 364 1.54 5.35 -6.32
CA GLY A 364 0.36 4.53 -6.09
C GLY A 364 -0.83 5.08 -6.85
N ALA A 365 -1.27 4.35 -7.88
CA ALA A 365 -2.48 4.62 -8.62
C ALA A 365 -3.53 3.59 -8.21
N TYR A 366 -4.59 4.02 -7.53
CA TYR A 366 -5.60 3.10 -7.04
C TYR A 366 -7.00 3.72 -7.21
N GLY A 367 -7.98 2.92 -7.61
CA GLY A 367 -9.37 3.32 -7.74
C GLY A 367 -10.00 2.84 -9.04
N VAL A 368 -11.17 3.37 -9.38
CA VAL A 368 -11.89 3.05 -10.62
C VAL A 368 -11.50 4.08 -11.70
N PRO A 369 -10.81 3.69 -12.78
CA PRO A 369 -10.51 4.61 -13.87
C PRO A 369 -11.82 5.04 -14.54
N HIS A 370 -12.01 6.36 -14.68
CA HIS A 370 -13.24 6.93 -15.23
C HIS A 370 -13.15 7.22 -16.73
N VAL A 371 -12.38 6.40 -17.48
CA VAL A 371 -12.19 6.55 -18.93
C VAL A 371 -12.83 5.40 -19.70
N ALA A 372 -13.52 5.72 -20.79
CA ALA A 372 -14.28 4.76 -21.60
C ALA A 372 -13.42 3.66 -22.24
N ASN A 373 -12.13 3.91 -22.45
CA ASN A 373 -11.17 3.00 -23.08
C ASN A 373 -10.25 2.28 -22.08
N PHE A 374 -10.62 2.21 -20.80
CA PHE A 374 -9.84 1.47 -19.81
C PHE A 374 -9.88 -0.03 -20.10
N HIS A 375 -8.70 -0.62 -20.34
CA HIS A 375 -8.54 -2.06 -20.45
C HIS A 375 -7.54 -2.53 -19.40
N PRO A 376 -7.97 -3.20 -18.32
CA PRO A 376 -7.14 -3.46 -17.14
C PRO A 376 -5.83 -4.18 -17.51
N VAL A 377 -5.88 -5.22 -18.35
CA VAL A 377 -4.69 -5.99 -18.74
C VAL A 377 -3.74 -5.17 -19.61
N HIS A 378 -4.25 -4.48 -20.63
CA HIS A 378 -3.45 -3.71 -21.56
C HIS A 378 -2.86 -2.46 -20.90
N THR A 379 -3.65 -1.74 -20.10
CA THR A 379 -3.21 -0.56 -19.34
C THR A 379 -2.12 -0.94 -18.34
N THR A 380 -2.31 -2.02 -17.56
CA THR A 380 -1.28 -2.50 -16.63
C THR A 380 0.02 -2.82 -17.37
N ARG A 381 -0.05 -3.59 -18.47
CA ARG A 381 1.16 -3.93 -19.26
C ARG A 381 1.86 -2.71 -19.86
N ARG A 382 1.11 -1.68 -20.27
CA ARG A 382 1.68 -0.43 -20.77
C ARG A 382 2.41 0.33 -19.67
N ILE A 383 1.85 0.36 -18.47
CA ILE A 383 2.48 0.98 -17.30
C ILE A 383 3.73 0.20 -16.89
N GLU A 384 3.65 -1.14 -16.79
CA GLU A 384 4.80 -1.99 -16.51
C GLU A 384 5.93 -1.81 -17.55
N ALA A 385 5.57 -1.69 -18.84
CA ALA A 385 6.53 -1.41 -19.90
C ALA A 385 7.17 -0.03 -19.73
N PHE A 386 6.38 1.02 -19.50
CA PHE A 386 6.89 2.36 -19.23
C PHE A 386 7.85 2.40 -18.05
N VAL A 387 7.49 1.74 -16.94
CA VAL A 387 8.34 1.66 -15.73
C VAL A 387 9.67 0.97 -16.07
N ARG A 388 9.63 -0.17 -16.76
CA ARG A 388 10.84 -0.89 -17.17
C ARG A 388 11.72 -0.09 -18.14
N ASP A 389 11.10 0.62 -19.08
CA ASP A 389 11.81 1.40 -20.10
C ASP A 389 12.43 2.69 -19.53
N ASN A 390 12.08 3.06 -18.29
CA ASN A 390 12.56 4.25 -17.57
C ASN A 390 13.35 3.90 -16.31
N ASP A 391 14.01 2.73 -16.27
CA ASP A 391 14.84 2.25 -15.15
C ASP A 391 14.09 2.21 -13.80
N GLY A 392 12.77 2.08 -13.85
CA GLY A 392 11.90 1.91 -12.69
C GLY A 392 11.70 0.45 -12.33
N CYS A 393 11.06 0.22 -11.19
CA CYS A 393 10.68 -1.09 -10.69
C CYS A 393 9.18 -1.14 -10.42
N ALA A 394 8.50 -2.10 -11.02
CA ALA A 394 7.09 -2.33 -10.71
C ALA A 394 7.00 -2.90 -9.28
N MET A 395 6.20 -2.25 -8.44
CA MET A 395 5.88 -2.74 -7.11
C MET A 395 4.55 -3.46 -7.14
N ILE A 396 4.41 -4.48 -6.29
CA ILE A 396 3.14 -5.19 -6.15
C ILE A 396 2.40 -4.53 -4.99
N PRO A 397 1.32 -3.75 -5.26
CA PRO A 397 0.54 -3.16 -4.21
C PRO A 397 -0.07 -4.23 -3.31
N ARG A 398 -0.19 -3.89 -2.03
CA ARG A 398 -0.78 -4.76 -1.00
C ARG A 398 -2.25 -5.13 -1.30
N PHE A 399 -2.91 -4.43 -2.22
CA PHE A 399 -4.34 -4.48 -2.47
C PHE A 399 -4.77 -5.32 -3.69
N GLU A 400 -3.99 -5.40 -4.77
CA GLU A 400 -4.39 -6.12 -6.00
C GLU A 400 -3.70 -7.48 -6.15
N CYS A 401 -4.47 -8.56 -6.12
CA CYS A 401 -4.02 -9.86 -6.64
C CYS A 401 -5.11 -10.46 -7.54
N ARG A 402 -4.91 -10.39 -8.86
CA ARG A 402 -5.75 -10.97 -9.94
C ARG A 402 -6.06 -12.48 -9.83
N VAL A 403 -5.46 -13.17 -8.87
CA VAL A 403 -5.59 -14.63 -8.77
C VAL A 403 -5.69 -15.12 -7.32
N CYS A 404 -5.73 -14.21 -6.35
CA CYS A 404 -5.81 -14.54 -4.94
C CYS A 404 -7.20 -14.17 -4.41
N ASN A 405 -7.97 -15.21 -4.12
CA ASN A 405 -9.12 -15.16 -3.21
C ASN A 405 -8.79 -14.63 -1.78
N TRP A 406 -7.63 -14.00 -1.51
CA TRP A 406 -7.02 -14.16 -0.20
C TRP A 406 -6.17 -12.96 0.27
N ALA A 407 -6.77 -12.25 1.24
CA ALA A 407 -6.32 -11.52 2.44
C ALA A 407 -5.36 -10.31 2.48
N PHE A 408 -5.62 -9.48 3.50
CA PHE A 408 -4.68 -8.70 4.34
C PHE A 408 -4.40 -9.51 5.60
#